data_AF-A0A3C0KGY2-F1
#
_entry.id   AF-A0A3C0KGY2-F1
#
_cell.length_a   1.000
_cell.length_b   1.000
_cell.length_c   1.000
_cell.angle_alpha   90.00
_cell.angle_beta   90.00
_cell.angle_gamma   90.00
#
_symmetry.space_group_name_H-M   'P 1'
#
loop_
_entity.id
_entity.type
_entity.pdbx_description
1 polymer ?
#
loop_
_entity_poly.entity_id
_entity_poly.type
_entity_poly.pdbx_seq_one_letter_code
_entity_poly.pdbx_strand_id
1 'polypeptide(L)'
;MKRDTELRAQDLTRTQPISQDVLAEKYLKGDETGIEDLFRRVARALASVEKDALRAEWEQKFLDNLHAGAIGAGRIMSAAGTDIQATLINCFVQPVGDCIQG
;
A
#
# COMPACT_ATOMS: atom_id res chain seq x y z
N MET A 1 -13.87 -3.95 17.28
CA MET A 1 -12.72 -3.39 18.01
C MET A 1 -12.73 -1.89 17.79
N LYS A 2 -13.01 -1.07 18.81
CA LYS A 2 -12.96 0.39 18.69
C LYS A 2 -11.48 0.78 18.61
N ARG A 3 -11.09 1.50 17.56
CA ARG A 3 -9.71 1.97 17.38
C ARG A 3 -9.57 3.31 18.10
N ASP A 4 -8.65 3.39 19.06
CA ASP A 4 -8.37 4.66 19.73
C ASP A 4 -7.84 5.67 18.71
N THR A 5 -8.53 6.81 18.62
CA THR A 5 -8.32 7.81 17.57
C THR A 5 -7.33 8.91 18.01
N GLU A 6 -6.82 8.82 19.24
CA GLU A 6 -6.25 9.99 19.92
C GLU A 6 -4.76 10.23 19.65
N LEU A 7 -3.98 9.25 19.19
CA LEU A 7 -2.59 9.47 18.75
C LEU A 7 -2.18 8.47 17.65
N ARG A 8 -1.70 8.96 16.50
CA ARG A 8 -1.05 8.11 15.49
C ARG A 8 0.42 7.96 15.86
N ALA A 9 1.02 6.80 15.60
CA ALA A 9 2.45 6.60 15.84
C ALA A 9 3.34 7.63 15.08
N GLN A 10 2.84 8.13 13.96
CA GLN A 10 3.49 9.17 13.14
C GLN A 10 3.47 10.54 13.81
N ASP A 11 2.54 10.80 14.72
CA ASP A 11 2.42 12.07 15.46
C ASP A 11 3.38 12.13 16.66
N LEU A 12 3.88 10.97 17.09
CA LEU A 12 4.73 10.83 18.28
C LEU A 12 6.21 11.05 18.00
N THR A 13 6.63 10.98 16.73
CA THR A 13 8.05 11.06 16.35
C THR A 13 8.24 11.84 15.07
N ARG A 14 9.34 12.61 14.99
CA ARG A 14 9.70 13.30 13.75
C ARG A 14 10.16 12.28 12.70
N THR A 15 9.57 12.35 11.51
CA THR A 15 10.00 11.55 10.35
C THR A 15 11.50 11.76 10.07
N GLN A 16 12.24 10.66 9.95
CA GLN A 16 13.66 10.68 9.65
C GLN A 16 13.90 11.04 8.17
N PRO A 17 14.97 11.76 7.82
CA PRO A 17 15.28 12.12 6.43
C PRO A 17 15.33 10.91 5.48
N ILE A 18 15.95 9.81 5.92
CA ILE A 18 16.03 8.57 5.13
C ILE A 18 14.65 8.01 4.77
N SER A 19 13.62 8.23 5.60
CA SER A 19 12.26 7.79 5.27
C SER A 19 11.67 8.57 4.10
N GLN A 20 12.05 9.85 3.94
CA GLN A 20 11.65 10.67 2.81
C GLN A 20 12.37 10.22 1.53
N ASP A 21 13.66 9.93 1.63
CA ASP A 21 14.46 9.41 0.51
C ASP A 21 13.91 8.06 0.01
N VAL A 22 13.65 7.13 0.95
CA VAL A 22 13.07 5.82 0.63
C VAL A 22 11.67 5.94 0.05
N LEU A 23 10.83 6.84 0.59
CA LEU A 23 9.49 7.10 0.05
C LEU A 23 9.58 7.55 -1.41
N ALA A 24 10.39 8.57 -1.69
CA ALA A 24 10.57 9.13 -3.02
C ALA A 24 11.14 8.11 -4.00
N GLU A 25 12.18 7.37 -3.62
CA GLU A 25 12.87 6.45 -4.52
C GLU A 25 12.05 5.18 -4.79
N LYS A 26 11.41 4.60 -3.77
CA LYS A 26 10.81 3.26 -3.88
C LYS A 26 9.32 3.29 -4.16
N TYR A 27 8.59 4.30 -3.67
CA TYR A 27 7.13 4.25 -3.60
C TYR A 27 6.41 5.31 -4.42
N LEU A 28 6.93 6.53 -4.52
CA LEU A 28 6.33 7.56 -5.37
C LEU A 28 6.51 7.20 -6.85
N LYS A 29 5.50 7.53 -7.68
CA LYS A 29 5.43 7.21 -9.11
C LYS A 29 4.85 8.40 -9.87
N GLY A 30 5.33 8.63 -11.10
CA GLY A 30 4.84 9.73 -11.93
C GLY A 30 4.99 11.09 -11.23
N ASP A 31 3.89 11.82 -11.11
CA ASP A 31 3.81 13.15 -10.52
C ASP A 31 3.50 13.14 -9.00
N GLU A 32 3.57 11.98 -8.34
CA GLU A 32 3.36 11.88 -6.90
C GLU A 32 4.49 12.60 -6.14
N THR A 33 4.10 13.45 -5.18
CA THR A 33 5.05 14.29 -4.42
C THR A 33 5.12 13.94 -2.94
N GLY A 34 4.20 13.11 -2.46
CA GLY A 34 4.17 12.73 -1.05
C GLY A 34 3.32 11.51 -0.73
N ILE A 35 3.26 11.20 0.57
CA ILE A 35 2.56 10.03 1.10
C ILE A 35 1.06 10.05 0.82
N GLU A 36 0.44 11.23 0.75
CA GLU A 36 -0.99 11.38 0.47
C GLU A 36 -1.34 10.95 -0.96
N ASP A 37 -0.51 11.30 -1.95
CA ASP A 37 -0.74 10.91 -3.34
C ASP A 37 -0.64 9.38 -3.47
N LEU A 38 0.39 8.80 -2.84
CA LEU A 38 0.59 7.36 -2.72
C LEU A 38 -0.61 6.66 -2.09
N PHE A 39 -1.12 7.17 -0.96
CA PHE A 39 -2.26 6.57 -0.27
C PHE A 39 -3.54 6.65 -1.11
N ARG A 40 -3.80 7.77 -1.77
CA ARG A 40 -4.95 7.91 -2.68
C ARG A 40 -4.85 6.93 -3.85
N ARG A 41 -3.67 6.82 -4.50
CA ARG A 41 -3.46 5.83 -5.57
C ARG A 41 -3.75 4.42 -5.08
N VAL A 42 -3.16 4.02 -3.96
CA VAL A 42 -3.32 2.66 -3.41
C VAL A 42 -4.77 2.40 -3.02
N ALA A 43 -5.43 3.33 -2.33
CA ALA A 43 -6.83 3.19 -1.94
C ALA A 43 -7.77 3.02 -3.15
N ARG A 44 -7.59 3.86 -4.19
CA ARG A 44 -8.33 3.76 -5.44
C ARG A 44 -8.08 2.43 -6.15
N ALA A 45 -6.81 1.99 -6.19
CA ALA A 45 -6.43 0.72 -6.81
C ALA A 45 -7.09 -0.47 -6.10
N LEU A 46 -7.05 -0.48 -4.77
CA LEU A 46 -7.69 -1.53 -3.96
C LEU A 46 -9.21 -1.53 -4.12
N ALA A 47 -9.85 -0.36 -4.21
CA ALA A 47 -11.29 -0.27 -4.42
C ALA A 47 -11.73 -0.65 -5.84
N SER A 48 -10.83 -0.62 -6.83
CA SER A 48 -11.19 -0.86 -8.24
C SER A 48 -11.75 -2.25 -8.52
N VAL A 49 -11.43 -3.25 -7.69
CA VAL A 49 -11.94 -4.62 -7.83
C VAL A 49 -13.36 -4.79 -7.26
N GLU A 50 -13.85 -3.82 -6.51
CA GLU A 50 -15.20 -3.80 -5.98
C GLU A 50 -16.23 -3.49 -7.07
N LYS A 51 -17.49 -3.82 -6.79
CA LYS A 51 -18.63 -3.45 -7.65
C LYS A 51 -18.68 -1.93 -7.81
N ASP A 52 -19.01 -1.44 -9.01
CA ASP A 52 -19.02 0.00 -9.35
C ASP A 52 -19.73 0.88 -8.29
N ALA A 53 -20.91 0.45 -7.84
CA ALA A 53 -21.71 1.17 -6.85
C ALA A 53 -21.05 1.31 -5.47
N LEU A 54 -20.07 0.45 -5.14
CA LEU A 54 -19.39 0.41 -3.83
C LEU A 54 -17.97 0.97 -3.88
N ARG A 55 -17.41 1.22 -5.08
CA ARG A 55 -16.00 1.63 -5.22
C ARG A 55 -15.67 2.89 -4.42
N ALA A 56 -16.52 3.91 -4.51
CA ALA A 56 -16.30 5.17 -3.78
C ALA A 56 -16.32 4.98 -2.25
N GLU A 57 -17.23 4.13 -1.74
CA GLU A 57 -17.30 3.82 -0.31
C GLU A 57 -16.03 3.08 0.15
N TRP A 58 -15.58 2.09 -0.62
CA TRP A 58 -14.39 1.32 -0.29
C TRP A 58 -13.09 2.10 -0.44
N GLU A 59 -12.98 2.96 -1.46
CA GLU A 59 -11.82 3.86 -1.62
C GLU A 59 -11.64 4.72 -0.37
N GLN A 60 -12.73 5.34 0.12
CA GLN A 60 -12.67 6.15 1.33
C GLN A 60 -12.27 5.30 2.55
N LYS A 61 -12.87 4.11 2.73
CA LYS A 61 -12.51 3.21 3.84
C LYS A 61 -11.05 2.77 3.81
N PHE A 62 -10.51 2.48 2.62
CA PHE A 62 -9.10 2.12 2.49
C PHE A 62 -8.19 3.30 2.80
N LEU A 63 -8.51 4.50 2.32
CA LEU A 63 -7.76 5.72 2.62
C LEU A 63 -7.76 6.00 4.14
N ASP A 64 -8.93 5.96 4.78
CA ASP A 64 -9.06 6.13 6.23
C ASP A 64 -8.24 5.09 7.01
N ASN A 65 -8.18 3.86 6.51
CA ASN A 65 -7.40 2.79 7.12
C ASN A 65 -5.88 3.02 6.99
N LEU A 66 -5.43 3.53 5.84
CA LEU A 66 -4.02 3.92 5.62
C LEU A 66 -3.62 5.07 6.54
N HIS A 67 -4.47 6.09 6.66
CA HIS A 67 -4.28 7.21 7.60
C HIS A 67 -4.31 6.78 9.07
N ALA A 68 -5.06 5.72 9.39
CA ALA A 68 -5.06 5.10 10.71
C ALA A 68 -3.82 4.23 10.99
N GLY A 69 -2.88 4.13 10.04
CA GLY A 69 -1.59 3.45 10.22
C GLY A 69 -1.54 2.00 9.72
N ALA A 70 -2.61 1.47 9.12
CA ALA A 70 -2.50 0.21 8.39
C ALA A 70 -1.67 0.46 7.12
N ILE A 71 -0.71 -0.41 6.81
CA ILE A 71 0.17 -0.23 5.64
C ILE A 71 0.26 -1.54 4.85
N GLY A 72 0.10 -1.44 3.53
CA GLY A 72 0.29 -2.59 2.63
C GLY A 72 1.75 -3.02 2.54
N ALA A 73 1.99 -4.25 2.10
CA ALA A 73 3.35 -4.73 1.85
C ALA A 73 4.02 -3.93 0.71
N GLY A 74 5.36 -4.00 0.63
CA GLY A 74 6.15 -3.15 -0.27
C GLY A 74 5.70 -3.16 -1.73
N ARG A 75 5.36 -4.32 -2.31
CA ARG A 75 4.87 -4.42 -3.70
C ARG A 75 3.49 -3.80 -3.90
N ILE A 76 2.59 -3.91 -2.90
CA ILE A 76 1.27 -3.27 -2.94
C ILE A 76 1.45 -1.75 -2.95
N MET A 77 2.19 -1.21 -1.98
CA MET A 77 2.39 0.24 -1.88
C MET A 77 3.13 0.80 -3.11
N SER A 78 4.12 0.08 -3.63
CA SER A 78 4.91 0.56 -4.78
C SER A 78 4.16 0.50 -6.11
N ALA A 79 3.39 -0.58 -6.39
CA ALA A 79 2.89 -0.85 -7.74
C ALA A 79 1.36 -0.80 -7.92
N ALA A 80 0.55 -0.86 -6.86
CA ALA A 80 -0.90 -0.83 -7.00
C ALA A 80 -1.35 0.49 -7.65
N GLY A 81 -2.21 0.41 -8.69
CA GLY A 81 -2.72 1.58 -9.41
C GLY A 81 -1.72 2.22 -10.38
N THR A 82 -0.62 1.52 -10.71
CA THR A 82 0.36 1.93 -11.73
C THR A 82 0.27 1.02 -12.96
N ASP A 83 0.89 1.42 -14.06
CA ASP A 83 0.98 0.60 -15.28
C ASP A 83 2.06 -0.51 -15.21
N ILE A 84 2.72 -0.66 -14.05
CA ILE A 84 3.76 -1.66 -13.86
C ILE A 84 3.13 -3.06 -13.89
N GLN A 85 3.52 -3.86 -14.87
CA GLN A 85 3.13 -5.27 -15.00
C GLN A 85 3.89 -6.13 -13.98
N ALA A 86 3.54 -6.01 -12.70
CA ALA A 86 4.09 -6.80 -11.61
C ALA A 86 2.97 -7.39 -10.75
N THR A 87 3.24 -8.57 -10.18
CA THR A 87 2.36 -9.12 -9.15
C THR A 87 2.47 -8.32 -7.87
N LEU A 88 1.33 -8.03 -7.23
CA LEU A 88 1.28 -7.33 -5.96
C LEU A 88 1.63 -8.24 -4.77
N ILE A 89 1.73 -9.55 -4.98
CA ILE A 89 2.09 -10.51 -3.94
C ILE A 89 3.61 -10.63 -3.81
N ASN A 90 4.08 -10.86 -2.59
CA ASN A 90 5.50 -11.03 -2.28
C ASN A 90 5.84 -12.40 -1.68
N CYS A 91 4.94 -12.99 -0.89
CA CYS A 91 5.18 -14.25 -0.22
C CYS A 91 4.83 -15.42 -1.16
N PHE A 92 5.81 -16.30 -1.41
CA PHE A 92 5.65 -17.50 -2.22
C PHE A 92 6.14 -18.72 -1.44
N VAL A 93 5.51 -19.87 -1.70
CA VAL A 93 5.98 -21.18 -1.23
C VAL A 93 6.05 -22.07 -2.46
N GLN A 94 7.19 -22.72 -2.66
CA GLN A 94 7.37 -23.69 -3.75
C GLN A 94 7.71 -25.05 -3.14
N PRO A 95 6.91 -26.10 -3.41
CA PRO A 95 7.28 -27.45 -3.03
C PRO A 95 8.49 -27.92 -3.85
N VAL A 96 9.32 -28.77 -3.25
CA VAL A 96 10.46 -29.41 -3.91
C VAL A 96 10.22 -30.92 -3.86
N GLY A 97 10.05 -31.55 -5.02
CA GLY A 97 9.89 -32.99 -5.14
C GLY A 97 11.20 -33.75 -4.94
N ASP A 98 11.10 -34.97 -4.40
CA ASP A 98 12.25 -35.88 -4.31
C ASP A 98 12.46 -36.63 -5.64
N CYS A 99 12.78 -35.88 -6.69
CA CYS A 99 13.01 -36.38 -8.05
C CYS A 99 14.02 -35.49 -8.81
N ILE A 100 14.54 -35.98 -9.94
CA ILE A 100 15.54 -35.25 -10.74
C ILE A 100 14.93 -34.04 -11.46
N GLN A 101 13.62 -34.05 -11.75
CA GLN A 101 12.91 -32.93 -12.34
C GLN A 101 11.74 -32.49 -11.45
N GLY A 102 12.04 -31.71 -10.40
CA GLY A 102 11.14 -30.74 -9.76
C GLY A 102 9.89 -31.28 -9.05
#